data_AF-A0A8H6RB71-F1
#
_entry.id   AF-A0A8H6RB71-F1
#
_cell.length_a   1.000
_cell.length_b   1.000
_cell.length_c   1.000
_cell.angle_alpha   90.00
_cell.angle_beta   90.00
_cell.angle_gamma   90.00
#
_symmetry.space_group_name_H-M   'P 1'
#
loop_
_entity.id
_entity.type
_entity.pdbx_description
1 polymer ?
#
loop_
_entity_poly.entity_id
_entity_poly.type
_entity_poly.pdbx_seq_one_letter_code
_entity_poly.pdbx_strand_id
1 'polypeptide(L)'
;MLYGLIHQRFITSRQGIQQMAEKYELGHFGHCPRVFCHGAKVLPVGCSDIPGQETVKLFCPSCLDVYTPPNSRFQTVDGAFFGTTFGCLFFMTFPELDVGGIRPPPIDPSSPVSETTREKGRNSLSSSLGNATQQIPAPPVETALPKQPDTINGIAPKNLAPGLGPGSIYEPRIYGFRVSEIAKTGPRMKWLRSRPQDVNELDECRIWAENQEAMMSTTGGDAAGDEDAMPAFADSEMADDNEEIDEGEQEDQDMDGRNGDEQGLESRDVAAQRRKAVNRRKAKHEDSGAGLVNGESSRSAVRVGDGG
;
A
#
# COMPACT_ATOMS: atom_id res chain seq x y z
N MET A 1 17.12 12.54 -19.58
CA MET A 1 15.99 11.62 -19.80
C MET A 1 16.45 10.21 -20.15
N LEU A 2 17.20 9.99 -21.26
CA LEU A 2 17.66 8.66 -21.69
C LEU A 2 18.36 7.84 -20.57
N TYR A 3 19.33 8.43 -19.87
CA TYR A 3 20.01 7.75 -18.76
C TYR A 3 19.04 7.26 -17.68
N GLY A 4 18.00 8.04 -17.36
CA GLY A 4 17.03 7.68 -16.33
C GLY A 4 16.17 6.47 -16.71
N LEU A 5 15.74 6.36 -17.96
CA LEU A 5 15.00 5.20 -18.47
C LEU A 5 15.89 3.94 -18.56
N ILE A 6 17.17 4.11 -18.88
CA ILE A 6 18.14 3.01 -18.81
C ILE A 6 18.36 2.60 -17.35
N HIS A 7 18.46 3.57 -16.44
CA HIS A 7 18.65 3.33 -15.01
C HIS A 7 17.51 2.50 -14.41
N GLN A 8 16.25 2.82 -14.73
CA GLN A 8 15.08 2.06 -14.31
C GLN A 8 15.21 0.56 -14.64
N ARG A 9 15.63 0.23 -15.86
CA ARG A 9 15.85 -1.16 -16.30
C ARG A 9 17.11 -1.77 -15.71
N PHE A 10 18.13 -0.96 -15.49
CA PHE A 10 19.41 -1.42 -14.95
C PHE A 10 19.28 -1.87 -13.49
N ILE A 11 18.58 -1.09 -12.64
CA ILE A 11 18.48 -1.40 -11.20
C ILE A 11 17.64 -2.64 -10.89
N THR A 12 16.87 -3.15 -11.85
CA THR A 12 16.17 -4.44 -11.75
C THR A 12 17.00 -5.62 -12.28
N SER A 13 18.13 -5.36 -12.94
CA SER A 13 19.08 -6.40 -13.35
C SER A 13 19.88 -6.93 -12.16
N ARG A 14 20.44 -8.14 -12.27
CA ARG A 14 21.28 -8.76 -11.23
C ARG A 14 22.44 -7.87 -10.78
N GLN A 15 23.10 -7.17 -11.71
CA GLN A 15 24.22 -6.30 -11.37
C GLN A 15 23.75 -4.99 -10.73
N GLY A 16 22.68 -4.39 -11.25
CA GLY A 16 22.18 -3.11 -10.75
C GLY A 16 21.55 -3.24 -9.36
N ILE A 17 20.79 -4.31 -9.11
CA ILE A 17 20.15 -4.53 -7.82
C ILE A 17 21.17 -4.73 -6.70
N GLN A 18 22.29 -5.40 -6.98
CA GLN A 18 23.40 -5.56 -6.03
C GLN A 18 24.05 -4.22 -5.69
N GLN A 19 24.29 -3.36 -6.68
CA GLN A 19 24.82 -2.00 -6.45
C GLN A 19 23.85 -1.14 -5.63
N MET A 20 22.55 -1.31 -5.84
CA MET A 20 21.54 -0.63 -5.03
C MET A 20 21.49 -1.19 -3.61
N ALA A 21 21.78 -2.47 -3.41
CA ALA A 21 21.84 -3.10 -2.09
C ALA A 21 22.98 -2.53 -1.24
N GLU A 22 24.18 -2.40 -1.82
CA GLU A 22 25.31 -1.76 -1.16
C GLU A 22 24.98 -0.32 -0.72
N LYS A 23 24.31 0.46 -1.59
CA LYS A 23 23.86 1.82 -1.26
C LYS A 23 22.78 1.83 -0.18
N TYR A 24 21.88 0.86 -0.19
CA TYR A 24 20.84 0.70 0.82
C TYR A 24 21.44 0.36 2.19
N GLU A 25 22.38 -0.57 2.25
CA GLU A 25 23.08 -0.94 3.49
C GLU A 25 23.84 0.24 4.10
N LEU A 26 24.46 1.06 3.25
CA LEU A 26 25.14 2.31 3.66
C LEU A 26 24.16 3.44 4.03
N GLY A 27 22.85 3.26 3.85
CA GLY A 27 21.84 4.28 4.18
C GLY A 27 21.86 5.50 3.26
N HIS A 28 22.37 5.37 2.04
CA HIS A 28 22.52 6.51 1.11
C HIS A 28 21.18 7.15 0.70
N PHE A 29 20.09 6.40 0.75
CA PHE A 29 18.75 6.87 0.39
C PHE A 29 18.02 7.54 1.56
N GLY A 30 18.61 7.52 2.76
CA GLY A 30 18.06 8.09 3.97
C GLY A 30 17.20 7.12 4.77
N HIS A 31 16.30 7.68 5.58
CA HIS A 31 15.52 6.95 6.56
C HIS A 31 14.06 7.38 6.55
N CYS A 32 13.19 6.50 7.06
CA CYS A 32 11.76 6.75 7.15
C CYS A 32 11.47 7.96 8.05
N PRO A 33 10.62 8.91 7.62
CA PRO A 33 10.26 10.08 8.43
C PRO A 33 9.33 9.73 9.60
N ARG A 34 8.74 8.53 9.62
CA ARG A 34 7.82 8.10 10.67
C ARG A 34 8.60 7.71 11.93
N VAL A 35 8.25 8.33 13.05
CA VAL A 35 8.91 8.14 14.35
C VAL A 35 8.97 6.66 14.78
N PHE A 36 7.86 5.94 14.65
CA PHE A 36 7.75 4.51 15.03
C PHE A 36 8.42 3.54 14.06
N CYS A 37 9.01 4.02 12.96
CA CYS A 37 9.91 3.22 12.15
C CYS A 37 11.35 3.25 12.67
N HIS A 38 11.66 4.06 13.69
CA HIS A 38 12.97 4.13 14.34
C HIS A 38 14.14 4.31 13.36
N GLY A 39 13.95 5.14 12.34
CA GLY A 39 14.96 5.36 11.31
C GLY A 39 15.21 4.13 10.43
N ALA A 40 14.19 3.34 10.10
CA ALA A 40 14.30 2.30 9.08
C ALA A 40 14.81 2.89 7.75
N LYS A 41 15.74 2.19 7.08
CA LYS A 41 16.28 2.62 5.78
C LYS A 41 15.20 2.52 4.70
N VAL A 42 15.29 3.38 3.69
CA VAL A 42 14.28 3.49 2.62
C VAL A 42 14.89 3.28 1.24
N LEU A 43 14.06 3.06 0.24
CA LEU A 43 14.48 2.92 -1.16
C LEU A 43 13.81 3.95 -2.06
N PRO A 44 14.50 4.48 -3.07
CA PRO A 44 13.89 5.32 -4.08
C PRO A 44 12.98 4.50 -4.99
N VAL A 45 11.76 4.99 -5.23
CA VAL A 45 10.76 4.35 -6.11
C VAL A 45 10.03 5.42 -6.94
N GLY A 46 9.43 5.00 -8.04
CA GLY A 46 8.43 5.78 -8.77
C GLY A 46 7.02 5.27 -8.49
N CYS A 47 6.03 6.17 -8.49
CA CYS A 47 4.61 5.79 -8.45
C CYS A 47 4.03 5.58 -9.87
N SER A 48 4.80 5.92 -10.91
CA SER A 48 4.45 5.72 -12.32
C SER A 48 5.74 5.46 -13.11
N ASP A 49 5.63 4.64 -14.15
CA ASP A 49 6.71 4.39 -15.11
C ASP A 49 6.67 5.37 -16.30
N ILE A 50 5.69 6.28 -16.33
CA ILE A 50 5.54 7.32 -17.37
C ILE A 50 6.28 8.59 -16.92
N PRO A 51 7.27 9.08 -17.69
CA PRO A 51 7.99 10.31 -17.36
C PRO A 51 7.08 11.53 -17.23
N GLY A 52 7.42 12.43 -16.32
CA GLY A 52 6.73 13.70 -16.09
C GLY A 52 5.46 13.59 -15.22
N GLN A 53 5.07 12.39 -14.77
CA GLN A 53 3.90 12.21 -13.91
C GLN A 53 4.18 12.60 -12.46
N GLU A 54 5.20 11.99 -11.86
CA GLU A 54 5.56 12.24 -10.47
C GLU A 54 7.08 12.19 -10.26
N THR A 55 7.56 12.94 -9.27
CA THR A 55 8.94 12.90 -8.83
C THR A 55 9.24 11.61 -8.08
N VAL A 56 10.52 11.28 -7.91
CA VAL A 56 10.97 10.16 -7.08
C VAL A 56 10.40 10.24 -5.65
N LYS A 57 10.00 9.08 -5.13
CA LYS A 57 9.54 8.89 -3.74
C LYS A 57 10.44 7.91 -3.00
N LEU A 58 10.25 7.81 -1.69
CA LEU A 58 10.97 6.91 -0.80
C LEU A 58 9.99 5.89 -0.21
N PHE A 59 10.16 4.62 -0.57
CA PHE A 59 9.42 3.52 0.01
C PHE A 59 10.08 3.02 1.29
N CYS A 60 9.29 2.85 2.35
CA CYS A 60 9.74 2.29 3.61
C CYS A 60 9.22 0.85 3.79
N PRO A 61 10.11 -0.17 3.85
CA PRO A 61 9.70 -1.55 4.11
C PRO A 61 9.14 -1.78 5.52
N SER A 62 9.48 -0.91 6.48
CA SER A 62 9.04 -1.05 7.87
C SER A 62 7.57 -0.74 8.06
N CYS A 63 7.06 0.31 7.40
CA CYS A 63 5.65 0.71 7.49
C CYS A 63 4.83 0.52 6.23
N LEU A 64 5.44 0.02 5.16
CA LEU A 64 4.82 -0.24 3.86
C LEU A 64 4.14 1.01 3.27
N ASP A 65 4.83 2.15 3.35
CA ASP A 65 4.28 3.45 2.93
C ASP A 65 5.33 4.24 2.14
N VAL A 66 4.85 5.21 1.34
CA VAL A 66 5.65 5.98 0.38
C VAL A 66 5.71 7.44 0.80
N TYR A 67 6.92 7.99 0.84
CA TYR A 67 7.19 9.34 1.34
C TYR A 67 7.86 10.22 0.29
N THR A 68 7.63 11.53 0.38
CA THR A 68 8.37 12.50 -0.44
C THR A 68 9.75 12.74 0.19
N PRO A 69 10.85 12.71 -0.59
CA PRO A 69 12.18 13.02 -0.07
C PRO A 69 12.20 14.41 0.60
N PRO A 70 12.79 14.55 1.80
CA PRO A 70 12.76 15.81 2.55
C PRO A 70 13.61 16.91 1.91
N ASN A 71 14.67 16.53 1.18
CA ASN A 71 15.53 17.49 0.51
C ASN A 71 14.96 17.87 -0.86
N SER A 72 14.74 19.18 -1.05
CA SER A 72 14.15 19.74 -2.27
C SER A 72 14.95 19.43 -3.56
N ARG A 73 16.25 19.13 -3.46
CA ARG A 73 17.07 18.74 -4.63
C ARG A 73 16.52 17.53 -5.40
N PHE A 74 15.72 16.68 -4.74
CA PHE A 74 15.16 15.47 -5.35
C PHE A 74 13.78 15.71 -5.97
N GLN A 75 13.19 16.90 -5.78
CA GLN A 75 11.90 17.27 -6.39
C GLN A 75 12.00 17.49 -7.90
N THR A 76 13.20 17.59 -8.46
CA THR A 76 13.41 17.67 -9.92
C THR A 76 13.75 16.33 -10.55
N VAL A 77 13.86 15.26 -9.75
CA VAL A 77 14.20 13.91 -10.23
C VAL A 77 12.91 13.14 -10.49
N ASP A 78 12.76 12.66 -11.71
CA ASP A 78 11.59 11.89 -12.15
C ASP A 78 11.55 10.50 -11.48
N GLY A 79 10.39 10.11 -10.96
CA GLY A 79 10.17 8.81 -10.34
C GLY A 79 10.22 7.65 -11.35
N ALA A 80 9.89 7.91 -12.62
CA ALA A 80 9.95 6.90 -13.68
C ALA A 80 11.36 6.35 -13.88
N PHE A 81 12.42 7.08 -13.49
CA PHE A 81 13.81 6.61 -13.58
C PHE A 81 14.16 5.50 -12.57
N PHE A 82 13.31 5.27 -11.58
CA PHE A 82 13.41 4.16 -10.63
C PHE A 82 12.31 3.11 -10.89
N GLY A 83 11.15 3.58 -11.34
CA GLY A 83 10.01 2.75 -11.69
C GLY A 83 9.24 2.21 -10.49
N THR A 84 8.11 1.59 -10.80
CA THR A 84 7.16 1.08 -9.79
C THR A 84 7.61 -0.27 -9.20
N THR A 85 8.34 -1.07 -9.97
CA THR A 85 8.69 -2.47 -9.61
C THR A 85 9.88 -2.60 -8.66
N PHE A 86 10.86 -1.70 -8.76
CA PHE A 86 12.18 -1.87 -8.12
C PHE A 86 12.09 -2.12 -6.61
N GLY A 87 11.24 -1.37 -5.88
CA GLY A 87 11.11 -1.50 -4.43
C GLY A 87 10.68 -2.89 -3.97
N CYS A 88 9.62 -3.44 -4.58
CA CYS A 88 9.13 -4.78 -4.26
C CYS A 88 10.14 -5.87 -4.66
N LEU A 89 10.68 -5.78 -5.88
CA LEU A 89 11.67 -6.75 -6.38
C LEU A 89 12.92 -6.80 -5.50
N PHE A 90 13.37 -5.65 -5.00
CA PHE A 90 14.52 -5.56 -4.11
C PHE A 90 14.34 -6.40 -2.84
N PHE A 91 13.23 -6.24 -2.13
CA PHE A 91 13.00 -6.98 -0.89
C PHE A 91 12.65 -8.46 -1.12
N MET A 92 12.10 -8.80 -2.28
CA MET A 92 11.97 -10.22 -2.71
C MET A 92 13.34 -10.86 -3.00
N THR A 93 14.30 -10.08 -3.52
CA THR A 93 15.64 -10.58 -3.85
C THR A 93 16.53 -10.72 -2.60
N PHE A 94 16.31 -9.88 -1.59
CA PHE A 94 17.09 -9.86 -0.35
C PHE A 94 16.19 -10.03 0.90
N PRO A 95 15.55 -11.20 1.08
CA PRO A 95 14.62 -11.43 2.20
C PRO A 95 15.29 -11.41 3.59
N GLU A 96 16.61 -11.62 3.62
CA GLU A 96 17.43 -11.66 4.84
C GLU A 96 17.77 -10.28 5.41
N LEU A 97 17.55 -9.20 4.65
CA LEU A 97 17.83 -7.85 5.12
C LEU A 97 16.92 -7.50 6.29
N ASP A 98 17.50 -6.99 7.39
CA ASP A 98 16.71 -6.43 8.48
C ASP A 98 16.13 -5.08 8.05
N VAL A 99 14.80 -5.04 7.93
CA VAL A 99 14.05 -3.84 7.54
C VAL A 99 13.55 -3.03 8.73
N GLY A 100 13.79 -3.51 9.96
CA GLY A 100 13.56 -2.77 11.18
C GLY A 100 14.52 -1.58 11.32
N GLY A 101 14.02 -0.47 11.88
CA GLY A 101 14.90 0.58 12.40
C GLY A 101 15.59 0.15 13.69
N ILE A 102 16.42 1.03 14.25
CA ILE A 102 17.12 0.79 15.52
C ILE A 102 16.09 0.86 16.66
N ARG A 103 15.54 -0.29 17.05
CA ARG A 103 14.62 -0.37 18.18
C ARG A 103 15.42 -0.38 19.49
N PRO A 104 15.02 0.42 20.49
CA PRO A 104 15.51 0.20 21.83
C PRO A 104 15.08 -1.22 22.26
N PRO A 105 15.93 -1.96 22.98
CA PRO A 105 15.54 -3.25 23.53
C PRO A 105 14.28 -3.06 24.40
N PRO A 106 13.39 -4.06 24.48
CA PRO A 106 12.28 -4.04 25.42
C PRO A 106 12.81 -3.72 26.82
N ILE A 107 12.23 -2.72 27.49
CA ILE A 107 12.55 -2.43 28.88
C ILE A 107 11.89 -3.53 29.69
N ASP A 108 12.65 -4.57 30.02
CA ASP A 108 12.19 -5.61 30.95
C ASP A 108 12.02 -4.98 32.34
N PRO A 109 10.80 -4.95 32.92
CA PRO A 109 10.59 -4.42 34.25
C PRO A 109 11.24 -5.27 35.36
N SER A 110 11.86 -6.40 35.02
CA SER A 110 12.53 -7.34 35.92
C SER A 110 14.06 -7.33 35.86
N SER A 111 14.67 -6.53 34.97
CA SER A 111 16.13 -6.48 34.86
C SER A 111 16.74 -5.52 35.89
N PRO A 112 17.63 -5.99 36.79
CA PRO A 112 18.29 -5.10 37.75
C PRO A 112 19.20 -4.13 36.99
N VAL A 113 18.96 -2.84 37.22
CA VAL A 113 19.77 -1.74 36.70
C VAL A 113 21.22 -1.97 37.15
N SER A 114 22.07 -2.47 36.25
CA SER A 114 23.50 -2.58 36.52
C SER A 114 24.12 -1.20 36.33
N GLU A 115 24.20 -0.46 37.43
CA GLU A 115 24.88 0.81 37.55
C GLU A 115 26.40 0.56 37.56
N THR A 116 27.06 0.66 36.41
CA THR A 116 28.53 0.71 36.34
C THR A 116 29.01 1.75 35.32
N THR A 117 29.14 2.98 35.80
CA THR A 117 30.35 3.83 35.81
C THR A 117 30.04 5.31 35.61
N ARG A 118 30.47 6.08 36.61
CA ARG A 118 30.39 7.54 36.72
C ARG A 118 31.33 8.22 35.73
N GLU A 119 30.90 9.35 35.15
CA GLU A 119 31.57 10.66 35.33
C GLU A 119 30.66 11.83 34.90
N LYS A 120 30.39 12.71 35.89
CA LYS A 120 30.09 14.15 35.88
C LYS A 120 29.07 14.76 34.89
N GLY A 121 28.00 15.33 35.47
CA GLY A 121 27.32 16.48 34.86
C GLY A 121 25.93 16.87 35.35
N ARG A 122 25.85 17.52 36.53
CA ARG A 122 24.85 18.55 36.93
C ARG A 122 23.37 18.16 37.15
N ASN A 123 23.01 18.20 38.44
CA ASN A 123 21.86 18.84 39.10
C ASN A 123 20.56 19.04 38.29
N SER A 124 19.50 18.33 38.69
CA SER A 124 18.15 18.92 38.76
C SER A 124 17.38 18.29 39.90
N LEU A 125 17.04 19.14 40.87
CA LEU A 125 16.15 18.88 41.99
C LEU A 125 14.72 18.93 41.46
N SER A 126 13.93 17.88 41.67
CA SER A 126 12.46 17.99 41.66
C SER A 126 11.85 16.93 42.57
N SER A 127 11.69 17.36 43.82
CA SER A 127 10.62 17.09 44.78
C SER A 127 9.67 15.91 44.53
N SER A 128 9.78 14.97 45.46
CA SER A 128 8.80 13.98 45.87
C SER A 128 7.45 14.62 46.23
N LEU A 129 6.38 14.17 45.57
CA LEU A 129 5.02 14.23 46.11
C LEU A 129 4.44 12.83 45.97
N GLY A 130 4.22 12.20 47.12
CA GLY A 130 3.67 10.86 47.21
C GLY A 130 2.22 10.83 46.75
N ASN A 131 1.90 9.87 45.88
CA ASN A 131 0.53 9.46 45.65
C ASN A 131 0.36 8.01 46.07
N ALA A 132 -0.62 7.80 46.94
CA ALA A 132 -0.99 6.54 47.52
C ALA A 132 -1.29 5.48 46.45
N THR A 133 -0.80 4.28 46.74
CA THR A 133 -1.00 3.04 46.02
C THR A 133 -2.49 2.73 45.85
N GLN A 134 -3.04 2.91 44.65
CA GLN A 134 -4.14 2.09 44.18
C GLN A 134 -3.54 1.08 43.20
N GLN A 135 -3.40 -0.17 43.67
CA GLN A 135 -3.09 -1.31 42.83
C GLN A 135 -4.21 -1.47 41.79
N ILE A 136 -3.93 -1.06 40.57
CA ILE A 136 -4.66 -1.53 39.40
C ILE A 136 -4.23 -3.00 39.22
N PRO A 137 -5.15 -3.98 39.21
CA PRO A 137 -4.78 -5.36 38.89
C PRO A 137 -4.11 -5.39 37.52
N ALA A 138 -2.95 -6.02 37.43
CA ALA A 138 -2.32 -6.30 36.15
C ALA A 138 -3.34 -7.04 35.24
N PRO A 139 -3.45 -6.68 33.95
CA PRO A 139 -4.25 -7.47 33.03
C PRO A 139 -3.77 -8.93 33.03
N PRO A 140 -4.66 -9.91 32.86
CA PRO A 140 -4.31 -11.32 32.95
C PRO A 140 -3.23 -11.64 31.91
N VAL A 141 -2.23 -12.37 32.40
CA VAL A 141 -1.07 -12.90 31.68
C VAL A 141 -1.44 -13.31 30.25
N GLU A 142 -0.85 -12.61 29.28
CA GLU A 142 -0.89 -12.97 27.87
C GLU A 142 -0.60 -14.47 27.73
N THR A 143 -1.55 -15.21 27.15
CA THR A 143 -1.28 -16.50 26.52
C THR A 143 0.00 -16.35 25.71
N ALA A 144 1.07 -17.05 26.12
CA ALA A 144 2.35 -17.00 25.43
C ALA A 144 2.09 -17.25 23.94
N LEU A 145 2.43 -16.27 23.11
CA LEU A 145 2.20 -16.36 21.66
C LEU A 145 2.83 -17.65 21.13
N PRO A 146 2.18 -18.33 20.17
CA PRO A 146 2.73 -19.53 19.56
C PRO A 146 4.11 -19.24 18.97
N LYS A 147 4.98 -20.27 18.98
CA LYS A 147 6.32 -20.17 18.40
C LYS A 147 6.19 -19.77 16.94
N GLN A 148 6.85 -18.70 16.55
CA GLN A 148 6.88 -18.22 15.17
C GLN A 148 7.80 -19.11 14.33
N PRO A 149 7.44 -19.45 13.09
CA PRO A 149 8.32 -20.15 12.16
C PRO A 149 9.48 -19.24 11.74
N ASP A 150 10.56 -19.81 11.22
CA ASP A 150 11.72 -19.03 10.78
C ASP A 150 11.40 -18.14 9.56
N THR A 151 10.48 -18.60 8.70
CA THR A 151 10.01 -17.89 7.50
C THR A 151 8.49 -18.05 7.33
N ILE A 152 7.84 -16.99 6.85
CA ILE A 152 6.42 -16.95 6.49
C ILE A 152 6.35 -16.40 5.06
N ASN A 153 5.76 -17.16 4.13
CA ASN A 153 5.65 -16.78 2.71
C ASN A 153 6.99 -16.33 2.08
N GLY A 154 8.10 -16.96 2.49
CA GLY A 154 9.45 -16.61 2.00
C GLY A 154 10.08 -15.36 2.61
N ILE A 155 9.46 -14.76 3.64
CA ILE A 155 9.96 -13.58 4.35
C ILE A 155 10.14 -13.93 5.83
N ALA A 156 11.22 -13.44 6.46
CA ALA A 156 11.39 -13.60 7.90
C ALA A 156 10.29 -12.85 8.69
N PRO A 157 9.64 -13.43 9.70
CA PRO A 157 8.54 -12.76 10.44
C PRO A 157 8.91 -11.41 11.05
N LYS A 158 10.19 -11.26 11.43
CA LYS A 158 10.76 -9.99 11.93
C LYS A 158 10.67 -8.85 10.90
N ASN A 159 10.67 -9.18 9.61
CA ASN A 159 10.63 -8.24 8.49
C ASN A 159 9.22 -7.92 7.99
N LEU A 160 8.19 -8.64 8.46
CA LEU A 160 6.80 -8.39 8.05
C LEU A 160 6.25 -7.11 8.67
N ALA A 161 6.45 -5.95 8.03
CA ALA A 161 5.96 -4.65 8.50
C ALA A 161 6.30 -4.33 9.97
N PRO A 162 7.59 -4.30 10.36
CA PRO A 162 8.00 -4.06 11.76
C PRO A 162 7.43 -2.77 12.36
N GLY A 163 7.24 -1.71 11.57
CA GLY A 163 6.76 -0.40 12.01
C GLY A 163 5.22 -0.27 12.08
N LEU A 164 4.48 -1.37 11.98
CA LEU A 164 3.02 -1.42 12.11
C LEU A 164 2.60 -2.23 13.36
N GLY A 165 1.36 -2.03 13.80
CA GLY A 165 0.77 -2.78 14.91
C GLY A 165 0.93 -2.13 16.29
N PRO A 166 0.65 -2.91 17.35
CA PRO A 166 0.72 -2.46 18.74
C PRO A 166 2.08 -1.81 19.06
N GLY A 167 2.04 -0.70 19.79
CA GLY A 167 3.25 0.07 20.14
C GLY A 167 3.81 0.98 19.02
N SER A 168 3.37 0.80 17.77
CA SER A 168 3.84 1.61 16.62
C SER A 168 2.80 2.61 16.09
N ILE A 169 1.69 2.80 16.81
CA ILE A 169 0.59 3.72 16.46
C ILE A 169 0.66 4.95 17.37
N TYR A 170 0.72 6.14 16.76
CA TYR A 170 0.71 7.39 17.50
C TYR A 170 -0.63 7.62 18.19
N GLU A 171 -0.58 7.90 19.50
CA GLU A 171 -1.75 8.21 20.30
C GLU A 171 -1.78 9.71 20.66
N PRO A 172 -2.62 10.53 20.00
CA PRO A 172 -2.67 11.95 20.29
C PRO A 172 -3.24 12.21 21.69
N ARG A 173 -2.56 13.07 22.44
CA ARG A 173 -2.96 13.51 23.78
C ARG A 173 -2.94 15.03 23.88
N ILE A 174 -3.93 15.59 24.57
CA ILE A 174 -4.04 17.02 24.88
C ILE A 174 -4.20 17.14 26.38
N TYR A 175 -3.32 17.89 27.05
CA TYR A 175 -3.26 17.99 28.52
C TYR A 175 -3.25 16.63 29.24
N GLY A 176 -2.63 15.61 28.64
CA GLY A 176 -2.55 14.25 29.18
C GLY A 176 -3.73 13.34 28.84
N PHE A 177 -4.85 13.90 28.35
CA PHE A 177 -6.03 13.15 27.96
C PHE A 177 -5.96 12.69 26.50
N ARG A 178 -6.38 11.45 26.25
CA ARG A 178 -6.45 10.88 24.90
C ARG A 178 -7.49 11.63 24.09
N VAL A 179 -7.17 11.99 22.86
CA VAL A 179 -8.17 12.56 21.93
C VAL A 179 -9.11 11.44 21.49
N SER A 180 -10.41 11.63 21.72
CA SER A 180 -11.45 10.68 21.31
C SER A 180 -11.44 10.47 19.79
N GLU A 181 -11.70 9.25 19.34
CA GLU A 181 -11.84 8.90 17.92
C GLU A 181 -13.06 9.57 17.27
N ILE A 182 -14.07 9.93 18.07
CA ILE A 182 -15.28 10.59 17.57
C ILE A 182 -15.00 12.08 17.28
N ALA A 183 -14.00 12.67 17.95
CA ALA A 183 -13.66 14.07 17.78
C ALA A 183 -13.27 14.40 16.33
N LYS A 184 -13.52 15.64 15.87
CA LYS A 184 -13.20 16.07 14.50
C LYS A 184 -11.72 15.91 14.15
N THR A 185 -10.82 16.19 15.09
CA THR A 185 -9.37 16.02 14.97
C THR A 185 -8.88 14.70 15.59
N GLY A 186 -9.78 13.76 15.83
CA GLY A 186 -9.46 12.46 16.39
C GLY A 186 -8.72 11.57 15.39
N PRO A 187 -7.89 10.64 15.87
CA PRO A 187 -7.16 9.70 15.01
C PRO A 187 -8.14 8.80 14.24
N ARG A 188 -8.19 8.95 12.91
CA ARG A 188 -9.00 8.14 11.99
C ARG A 188 -8.16 7.05 11.33
N MET A 189 -8.83 6.04 10.75
CA MET A 189 -8.20 5.02 9.90
C MET A 189 -7.05 4.27 10.59
N LYS A 190 -7.19 3.96 11.90
CA LYS A 190 -6.16 3.20 12.64
C LYS A 190 -5.87 1.83 12.03
N TRP A 191 -6.87 1.25 11.36
CA TRP A 191 -6.77 -0.02 10.65
C TRP A 191 -5.73 -0.02 9.52
N LEU A 192 -5.43 1.13 8.88
CA LEU A 192 -4.32 1.24 7.93
C LEU A 192 -2.96 0.95 8.56
N ARG A 193 -2.87 1.01 9.90
CA ARG A 193 -1.64 0.81 10.66
C ARG A 193 -1.73 -0.37 11.63
N SER A 194 -2.81 -1.15 11.59
CA SER A 194 -2.92 -2.37 12.38
C SER A 194 -2.05 -3.46 11.77
N ARG A 195 -1.46 -4.25 12.65
CA ARG A 195 -0.78 -5.50 12.34
C ARG A 195 -1.22 -6.48 13.44
N PRO A 196 -1.57 -7.73 13.11
CA PRO A 196 -1.90 -8.75 14.10
C PRO A 196 -0.78 -8.91 15.14
N GLN A 197 -1.17 -9.25 16.38
CA GLN A 197 -0.19 -9.59 17.43
C GLN A 197 0.50 -10.92 17.12
N ASP A 198 -0.27 -11.91 16.67
CA ASP A 198 0.27 -13.16 16.14
C ASP A 198 0.52 -13.01 14.64
N VAL A 199 1.79 -13.07 14.24
CA VAL A 199 2.20 -12.94 12.84
C VAL A 199 1.90 -14.22 12.06
N ASN A 200 1.69 -15.36 12.73
CA ASN A 200 1.30 -16.62 12.10
C ASN A 200 -0.07 -16.56 11.40
N GLU A 201 -0.91 -15.57 11.75
CA GLU A 201 -2.17 -15.30 11.06
C GLU A 201 -1.95 -14.79 9.62
N LEU A 202 -0.75 -14.28 9.31
CA LEU A 202 -0.38 -13.83 7.97
C LEU A 202 0.18 -14.95 7.09
N ASP A 203 0.29 -16.19 7.61
CA ASP A 203 0.77 -17.35 6.87
C ASP A 203 -0.32 -17.92 5.95
N GLU A 204 -0.55 -17.21 4.84
CA GLU A 204 -1.52 -17.58 3.80
C GLU A 204 -1.23 -18.98 3.22
N CYS A 205 0.04 -19.36 3.06
CA CYS A 205 0.42 -20.69 2.55
C CYS A 205 -0.01 -21.81 3.50
N ARG A 206 0.23 -21.66 4.81
CA ARG A 206 -0.23 -22.63 5.82
C ARG A 206 -1.76 -22.72 5.84
N ILE A 207 -2.45 -21.58 5.85
CA ILE A 207 -3.92 -21.52 5.87
C ILE A 207 -4.50 -22.22 4.63
N TRP A 208 -3.93 -21.97 3.45
CA TRP A 208 -4.37 -22.61 2.21
C TRP A 208 -4.18 -24.14 2.26
N ALA A 209 -3.03 -24.62 2.74
CA ALA A 209 -2.74 -26.05 2.85
C ALA A 209 -3.69 -26.75 3.84
N GLU A 210 -3.93 -26.15 5.02
CA GLU A 210 -4.89 -26.65 6.01
C GLU A 210 -6.31 -26.73 5.44
N ASN A 211 -6.74 -25.71 4.70
CA ASN A 211 -8.06 -25.69 4.08
C ASN A 211 -8.20 -26.73 2.96
N GLN A 212 -7.13 -26.95 2.18
CA GLN A 212 -7.10 -28.00 1.15
C GLN A 212 -7.16 -29.40 1.77
N GLU A 213 -6.43 -29.65 2.85
CA GLU A 213 -6.46 -30.92 3.57
C GLU A 213 -7.83 -31.18 4.21
N ALA A 214 -8.44 -30.16 4.82
CA ALA A 214 -9.80 -30.24 5.35
C ALA A 214 -10.83 -30.60 4.26
N MET A 215 -10.73 -29.97 3.08
CA MET A 215 -11.60 -30.28 1.95
C MET A 215 -11.44 -31.75 1.52
N MET A 216 -10.21 -32.23 1.34
CA MET A 216 -9.95 -33.63 0.97
C MET A 216 -10.45 -34.63 2.03
N SER A 217 -10.31 -34.29 3.32
CA SER A 217 -10.81 -35.13 4.42
C SER A 217 -12.34 -35.22 4.46
N THR A 218 -13.06 -34.19 4.03
CA THR A 218 -14.54 -34.22 3.98
C THR A 218 -15.09 -35.03 2.81
N THR A 219 -14.37 -35.13 1.69
CA THR A 219 -14.75 -35.95 0.53
C THR A 219 -14.35 -37.43 0.63
N GLY A 220 -13.47 -37.80 1.57
CA GLY A 220 -12.97 -39.17 1.74
C GLY A 220 -13.82 -40.08 2.64
N GLY A 221 -14.98 -39.62 3.13
CA GLY A 221 -15.79 -40.32 4.13
C GLY A 221 -16.79 -41.34 3.59
N ASP A 222 -17.31 -41.18 2.36
CA ASP A 222 -18.39 -42.03 1.84
C ASP A 222 -18.32 -42.14 0.30
N ALA A 223 -17.43 -42.96 -0.23
CA ALA A 223 -17.50 -43.39 -1.64
C ALA A 223 -16.74 -44.71 -1.85
N ALA A 224 -17.26 -45.79 -1.30
CA ALA A 224 -17.02 -47.12 -1.87
C ALA A 224 -17.84 -47.22 -3.17
N GLY A 225 -17.18 -46.97 -4.31
CA GLY A 225 -17.68 -47.31 -5.64
C GLY A 225 -18.17 -46.12 -6.46
N ASP A 226 -17.25 -45.42 -7.12
CA ASP A 226 -17.33 -45.16 -8.56
C ASP A 226 -15.96 -44.73 -9.07
N GLU A 227 -15.44 -45.43 -10.06
CA GLU A 227 -14.09 -45.27 -10.60
C GLU A 227 -14.07 -44.32 -11.80
N ASP A 228 -14.78 -43.18 -11.74
CA ASP A 228 -14.79 -42.19 -12.84
C ASP A 228 -15.19 -40.76 -12.39
N ALA A 229 -14.62 -40.27 -11.28
CA ALA A 229 -14.84 -38.88 -10.86
C ALA A 229 -13.53 -38.18 -10.47
N MET A 230 -12.73 -37.82 -11.48
CA MET A 230 -11.79 -36.71 -11.34
C MET A 230 -12.59 -35.41 -11.35
N PRO A 231 -12.60 -34.57 -10.28
CA PRO A 231 -13.13 -33.24 -10.40
C PRO A 231 -12.11 -32.41 -11.18
N ALA A 232 -12.28 -32.37 -12.50
CA ALA A 232 -11.68 -31.34 -13.32
C ALA A 232 -12.21 -30.00 -12.81
N PHE A 233 -11.39 -29.26 -12.06
CA PHE A 233 -11.57 -27.83 -11.89
C PHE A 233 -11.45 -27.22 -13.29
N ALA A 234 -12.56 -27.21 -14.01
CA ALA A 234 -12.72 -26.46 -15.23
C ALA A 234 -12.66 -24.98 -14.83
N ASP A 235 -11.55 -24.37 -15.21
CA ASP A 235 -11.32 -22.94 -15.33
C ASP A 235 -12.45 -22.29 -16.17
N SER A 236 -13.58 -22.02 -15.52
CA SER A 236 -14.84 -21.63 -16.18
C SER A 236 -15.04 -20.12 -16.23
N GLU A 237 -14.02 -19.31 -15.93
CA GLU A 237 -14.15 -17.84 -15.89
C GLU A 237 -13.23 -17.11 -16.88
N MET A 238 -12.83 -17.78 -17.97
CA MET A 238 -12.15 -17.14 -19.12
C MET A 238 -12.83 -17.47 -20.46
N ALA A 239 -14.16 -17.48 -20.50
CA ALA A 239 -14.88 -17.41 -21.77
C ALA A 239 -14.76 -15.98 -22.31
N ASP A 240 -13.75 -15.77 -23.15
CA ASP A 240 -13.56 -14.56 -23.96
C ASP A 240 -14.67 -14.53 -25.01
N ASP A 241 -15.70 -13.71 -24.79
CA ASP A 241 -16.76 -13.42 -25.77
C ASP A 241 -16.16 -12.57 -26.91
N ASN A 242 -15.34 -13.20 -27.75
CA ASN A 242 -14.92 -12.64 -29.03
C ASN A 242 -15.90 -13.13 -30.10
N GLU A 243 -17.00 -12.41 -30.29
CA GLU A 243 -17.84 -12.58 -31.49
C GLU A 243 -17.02 -12.17 -32.72
N GLU A 244 -16.48 -13.15 -33.45
CA GLU A 244 -16.02 -12.98 -34.83
C GLU A 244 -17.24 -12.57 -35.68
N ILE A 245 -17.33 -11.29 -36.01
CA ILE A 245 -18.20 -10.82 -37.07
C ILE A 245 -17.51 -11.18 -38.39
N ASP A 246 -17.94 -12.28 -38.98
CA ASP A 246 -17.66 -12.69 -40.36
C ASP A 246 -18.33 -11.69 -41.33
N GLU A 247 -17.64 -10.57 -41.61
CA GLU A 247 -18.00 -9.70 -42.73
C GLU A 247 -17.47 -10.34 -44.01
N GLY A 248 -18.28 -11.21 -44.60
CA GLY A 248 -18.04 -11.78 -45.92
C GLY A 248 -17.76 -10.69 -46.95
N GLU A 249 -16.60 -10.79 -47.61
CA GLU A 249 -16.21 -9.94 -48.73
C GLU A 249 -17.18 -10.16 -49.89
N GLN A 250 -18.00 -9.15 -50.20
CA GLN A 250 -18.78 -9.12 -51.43
C GLN A 250 -17.97 -8.36 -52.49
N GLU A 251 -17.35 -9.12 -53.39
CA GLU A 251 -16.69 -8.62 -54.59
C GLU A 251 -17.74 -8.04 -55.56
N ASP A 252 -17.85 -6.72 -55.64
CA ASP A 252 -18.51 -6.06 -56.77
C ASP A 252 -17.44 -5.55 -57.72
N GLN A 253 -17.20 -6.36 -58.76
CA GLN A 253 -16.51 -5.96 -59.98
C GLN A 253 -17.45 -5.07 -60.79
N ASP A 254 -17.07 -3.83 -61.06
CA ASP A 254 -17.50 -3.11 -62.27
C ASP A 254 -16.43 -2.07 -62.66
N MET A 255 -15.74 -2.37 -63.77
CA MET A 255 -14.91 -1.44 -64.55
C MET A 255 -15.81 -0.66 -65.50
N ASP A 256 -15.77 0.68 -65.48
CA ASP A 256 -15.43 1.50 -66.67
C ASP A 256 -15.75 3.01 -66.49
N GLY A 257 -14.86 3.87 -67.00
CA GLY A 257 -15.28 5.04 -67.79
C GLY A 257 -15.34 6.45 -67.16
N ARG A 258 -14.19 7.14 -67.13
CA ARG A 258 -13.93 8.47 -67.77
C ARG A 258 -14.85 9.70 -67.49
N ASN A 259 -14.21 10.75 -66.94
CA ASN A 259 -14.42 12.22 -67.09
C ASN A 259 -15.77 12.89 -66.72
N GLY A 260 -15.68 13.98 -65.92
CA GLY A 260 -16.55 15.16 -66.06
C GLY A 260 -17.26 15.66 -64.78
N ASP A 261 -16.81 16.82 -64.29
CA ASP A 261 -17.56 17.97 -63.76
C ASP A 261 -18.75 17.84 -62.76
N GLU A 262 -18.55 18.53 -61.63
CA GLU A 262 -19.46 19.48 -60.92
C GLU A 262 -20.87 19.09 -60.41
N GLN A 263 -21.12 19.52 -59.16
CA GLN A 263 -22.39 19.84 -58.46
C GLN A 263 -23.09 18.79 -57.59
N GLY A 264 -23.47 19.23 -56.37
CA GLY A 264 -24.79 18.90 -55.81
C GLY A 264 -24.86 18.06 -54.53
N LEU A 265 -24.87 18.77 -53.40
CA LEU A 265 -25.53 18.50 -52.11
C LEU A 265 -26.55 17.33 -52.02
N GLU A 266 -26.39 16.52 -50.96
CA GLU A 266 -27.41 15.91 -50.06
C GLU A 266 -27.06 14.46 -49.69
N SER A 267 -26.46 14.24 -48.50
CA SER A 267 -26.51 12.98 -47.72
C SER A 267 -25.62 13.07 -46.46
N ARG A 268 -26.08 13.73 -45.39
CA ARG A 268 -25.39 13.72 -44.06
C ARG A 268 -26.29 13.37 -42.87
N ASP A 269 -27.44 12.71 -43.07
CA ASP A 269 -28.41 12.52 -41.98
C ASP A 269 -28.65 11.08 -41.49
N VAL A 270 -27.96 10.06 -42.01
CA VAL A 270 -28.17 8.67 -41.55
C VAL A 270 -27.27 8.27 -40.37
N ALA A 271 -26.11 8.90 -40.18
CA ALA A 271 -25.17 8.58 -39.10
C ALA A 271 -25.50 9.23 -37.74
N ALA A 272 -26.32 10.29 -37.71
CA ALA A 272 -26.62 11.06 -36.50
C ALA A 272 -27.76 10.48 -35.65
N GLN A 273 -28.65 9.67 -36.24
CA GLN A 273 -29.79 9.08 -35.52
C GLN A 273 -29.39 7.84 -34.70
N ARG A 274 -28.36 7.09 -35.12
CA ARG A 274 -27.91 5.86 -34.43
C ARG A 274 -27.20 6.12 -33.09
N ARG A 275 -26.61 7.31 -32.91
CA ARG A 275 -25.93 7.70 -31.65
C ARG A 275 -26.88 8.13 -30.53
N LYS A 276 -28.11 8.57 -30.85
CA LYS A 276 -29.11 9.00 -29.85
C LYS A 276 -29.87 7.84 -29.19
N ALA A 277 -29.88 6.64 -29.80
CA ALA A 277 -30.57 5.48 -29.25
C ALA A 277 -29.77 4.77 -28.13
N VAL A 278 -28.44 4.84 -28.18
CA VAL A 278 -27.55 4.17 -27.20
C VAL A 278 -27.49 4.94 -25.87
N ASN A 279 -27.45 6.28 -25.91
CA ASN A 279 -27.39 7.10 -24.68
C ASN A 279 -28.69 7.13 -23.88
N ARG A 280 -29.82 6.70 -24.43
CA ARG A 280 -31.12 6.72 -23.73
C ARG A 280 -31.35 5.49 -22.85
N ARG A 281 -30.55 4.42 -23.02
CA ARG A 281 -30.66 3.18 -22.22
C ARG A 281 -29.81 3.19 -20.93
N LYS A 282 -28.82 4.08 -20.82
CA LYS A 282 -27.93 4.17 -19.64
C LYS A 282 -28.41 5.14 -18.55
N ALA A 283 -29.46 5.94 -18.80
CA ALA A 283 -29.95 6.98 -17.88
C ALA A 283 -31.19 6.58 -17.05
N LYS A 284 -31.50 5.28 -16.90
CA LYS A 284 -32.73 4.81 -16.22
C LYS A 284 -32.47 4.01 -14.93
N HIS A 285 -31.28 4.04 -14.35
CA HIS A 285 -30.97 3.31 -13.10
C HIS A 285 -30.34 4.16 -11.97
N GLU A 286 -30.48 5.48 -12.00
CA GLU A 286 -30.12 6.33 -10.87
C GLU A 286 -31.17 7.44 -10.70
N ASP A 287 -32.23 7.16 -9.93
CA ASP A 287 -32.94 8.19 -9.17
C ASP A 287 -33.80 7.56 -8.06
N SER A 288 -33.27 7.53 -6.84
CA SER A 288 -34.07 7.56 -5.61
C SER A 288 -33.20 8.00 -4.43
N GLY A 289 -33.12 9.32 -4.22
CA GLY A 289 -32.68 9.87 -2.93
C GLY A 289 -32.02 11.25 -2.98
N ALA A 290 -32.78 12.31 -3.30
CA ALA A 290 -32.35 13.68 -3.03
C ALA A 290 -33.37 14.39 -2.12
N GLY A 291 -32.95 14.67 -0.90
CA GLY A 291 -33.63 15.55 0.04
C GLY A 291 -32.64 16.48 0.71
N LEU A 292 -32.76 17.77 0.37
CA LEU A 292 -32.45 18.97 1.17
C LEU A 292 -31.09 19.70 0.95
N VAL A 293 -31.17 20.64 0.00
CA VAL A 293 -30.86 22.09 0.06
C VAL A 293 -29.56 22.59 0.74
N ASN A 294 -28.65 23.12 -0.10
CA ASN A 294 -27.58 24.03 0.29
C ASN A 294 -28.13 25.47 0.40
N GLY A 295 -27.87 26.12 1.55
CA GLY A 295 -28.01 27.56 1.73
C GLY A 295 -26.64 28.24 1.70
N GLU A 296 -26.46 29.14 0.75
CA GLU A 296 -25.36 30.09 0.70
C GLU A 296 -25.42 31.08 1.87
N SER A 297 -24.28 31.35 2.50
CA SER A 297 -24.00 32.69 3.06
C SER A 297 -22.50 32.94 3.24
N SER A 298 -22.02 33.85 2.40
CA SER A 298 -21.38 35.10 2.83
C SER A 298 -19.96 35.04 3.40
N ARG A 299 -19.05 35.45 2.51
CA ARG A 299 -17.71 36.00 2.75
C ARG A 299 -17.62 36.88 4.01
N SER A 300 -16.56 36.67 4.81
CA SER A 300 -15.90 37.75 5.56
C SER A 300 -14.43 37.45 5.75
N ALA A 301 -13.61 38.25 5.07
CA ALA A 301 -12.18 38.38 5.30
C ALA A 301 -11.98 39.35 6.47
N VAL A 302 -11.34 38.91 7.54
CA VAL A 302 -10.86 39.79 8.62
C VAL A 302 -9.37 40.02 8.41
N ARG A 303 -9.02 41.28 8.13
CA ARG A 303 -7.65 41.80 8.21
C ARG A 303 -7.33 42.08 9.69
N VAL A 304 -6.19 41.60 10.17
CA VAL A 304 -5.62 42.02 11.46
C VAL A 304 -4.56 43.07 11.17
N GLY A 305 -4.74 44.23 11.79
CA GLY A 305 -3.89 45.40 11.65
C GLY A 305 -2.62 45.33 12.49
N ASP A 306 -1.63 46.06 12.00
CA ASP A 306 -0.38 46.46 12.64
C ASP A 306 -0.66 47.32 13.88
N GLY A 307 -0.04 47.01 15.01
CA GLY A 307 -0.14 47.77 16.25
C GLY A 307 1.13 48.60 16.48
N GLY A 308 0.96 49.92 16.53
CA GLY A 308 1.84 50.85 17.25
C GLY A 308 1.29 51.18 18.63
#